data_AF-A0A512U6M6-F1
#
_entry.id   AF-A0A512U6M6-F1
#
_cell.length_a   1.000
_cell.length_b   1.000
_cell.length_c   1.000
_cell.angle_alpha   90.00
_cell.angle_beta   90.00
_cell.angle_gamma   90.00
#
_symmetry.space_group_name_H-M   'P 1'
#
loop_
_entity.id
_entity.type
_entity.pdbx_description
1 polymer ?
#
loop_
_entity_poly.entity_id
_entity_poly.type
_entity_poly.pdbx_seq_one_letter_code
_entity_poly.pdbx_strand_id
1 'polypeptide(L)'
;MAVFSRMPPPEATGGARTCTGISPMISKLTAMNLSIISIVANRPKNVRTSLTAAICLEDFSSQLVERHNRPEIEVDNSHNPELLLNPVTIARNEHEKILIEPSVNSVRVSICIKQADEIEHILVRQFTRFLTQRAESFFILRRVPVKGYDISFLITNFHTEQMLKDKLVDFIIEFMEEVDKEISEMKLFLNARARVIAEAYLTPFD
;
A
#
# COMPACT_ATOMS: atom_id res chain seq x y z
N MET A 1 -26.62 19.82 18.38
CA MET A 1 -26.71 19.08 19.66
C MET A 1 -27.48 17.81 19.38
N ALA A 2 -26.77 16.71 19.09
CA ALA A 2 -27.37 15.41 18.82
C ALA A 2 -26.58 14.37 19.63
N VAL A 3 -27.30 13.73 20.53
CA VAL A 3 -26.82 12.77 21.53
C VAL A 3 -26.73 11.40 20.85
N PHE A 4 -25.53 10.81 20.79
CA PHE A 4 -25.38 9.39 20.50
C PHE A 4 -25.00 8.66 21.79
N SER A 5 -25.96 7.90 22.28
CA SER A 5 -25.96 7.07 23.46
C SER A 5 -24.87 6.00 23.43
N ARG A 6 -24.13 5.88 24.55
CA ARG A 6 -23.16 4.83 24.86
C ARG A 6 -23.86 3.45 24.89
N MET A 7 -23.37 2.50 24.11
CA MET A 7 -23.62 1.07 24.34
C MET A 7 -22.57 0.50 25.32
N PRO A 8 -22.96 -0.41 26.24
CA PRO A 8 -22.02 -1.04 27.16
C PRO A 8 -21.22 -2.19 26.49
N PRO A 9 -20.02 -2.52 26.97
CA PRO A 9 -19.20 -3.61 26.43
C PRO A 9 -19.74 -4.99 26.86
N PRO A 10 -19.62 -6.04 26.03
CA PRO A 10 -19.97 -7.40 26.43
C PRO A 10 -18.91 -8.02 27.37
N GLU A 11 -19.41 -8.76 28.35
CA GLU A 11 -18.63 -9.43 29.39
C GLU A 11 -17.67 -10.50 28.84
N ALA A 12 -16.47 -10.51 29.42
CA ALA A 12 -15.42 -11.48 29.12
C ALA A 12 -15.75 -12.84 29.73
N THR A 13 -15.91 -13.86 28.89
CA THR A 13 -15.78 -15.26 29.31
C THR A 13 -14.43 -15.79 28.85
N GLY A 14 -13.60 -16.13 29.82
CA GLY A 14 -12.27 -16.67 29.63
C GLY A 14 -12.32 -18.07 29.01
N GLY A 15 -11.44 -18.28 28.03
CA GLY A 15 -11.13 -19.59 27.49
C GLY A 15 -9.78 -19.51 26.81
N ALA A 16 -8.72 -19.90 27.53
CA ALA A 16 -7.39 -20.10 26.97
C ALA A 16 -7.48 -21.16 25.86
N ARG A 17 -7.50 -20.72 24.59
CA ARG A 17 -7.33 -21.60 23.45
C ARG A 17 -5.87 -21.56 23.05
N THR A 18 -5.19 -22.66 23.31
CA THR A 18 -3.88 -22.97 22.73
C THR A 18 -3.99 -22.90 21.22
N CYS A 19 -3.32 -21.94 20.59
CA CYS A 19 -3.30 -21.75 19.15
C CYS A 19 -2.41 -22.80 18.46
N THR A 20 -2.87 -24.06 18.41
CA THR A 20 -2.24 -25.14 17.63
C THR A 20 -2.79 -25.19 16.19
N GLY A 21 -2.96 -24.03 15.56
CA GLY A 21 -3.65 -23.90 14.27
C GLY A 21 -2.91 -23.10 13.19
N ILE A 22 -1.72 -22.57 13.46
CA ILE A 22 -1.00 -21.67 12.53
C ILE A 22 -0.21 -22.48 11.46
N SER A 23 0.03 -23.77 11.68
CA SER A 23 0.90 -24.59 10.81
C SER A 23 0.40 -24.88 9.37
N PRO A 24 -0.90 -24.92 9.01
CA PRO A 24 -1.29 -25.18 7.62
C PRO A 24 -1.46 -23.92 6.75
N MET A 25 -1.53 -22.72 7.34
CA MET A 25 -1.56 -21.44 6.59
C MET A 25 -0.16 -21.04 6.12
N ILE A 26 0.85 -21.18 6.99
CA ILE A 26 2.26 -20.84 6.67
C ILE A 26 2.82 -21.76 5.57
N SER A 27 2.44 -23.05 5.56
CA SER A 27 2.98 -24.02 4.60
C SER A 27 2.53 -23.78 3.14
N LYS A 28 1.36 -23.16 2.92
CA LYS A 28 0.90 -22.76 1.58
C LYS A 28 1.66 -21.56 1.03
N LEU A 29 2.25 -20.72 1.88
CA LEU A 29 2.97 -19.51 1.47
C LEU A 29 4.45 -19.78 1.12
N THR A 30 5.06 -20.80 1.73
CA THR A 30 6.45 -21.21 1.48
C THR A 30 6.71 -21.79 0.07
N ALA A 31 5.68 -21.99 -0.75
CA ALA A 31 5.80 -22.56 -2.10
C ALA A 31 6.02 -21.53 -3.23
N MET A 32 6.03 -20.22 -2.95
CA MET A 32 6.29 -19.19 -3.97
C MET A 32 7.74 -18.69 -3.90
N ASN A 33 8.70 -19.61 -3.95
CA ASN A 33 10.10 -19.29 -4.16
C ASN A 33 10.38 -19.29 -5.68
N LEU A 34 9.96 -18.23 -6.37
CA LEU A 34 10.49 -17.91 -7.68
C LEU A 34 10.73 -16.40 -7.77
N SER A 35 11.99 -16.06 -8.03
CA SER A 35 12.43 -14.83 -8.66
C SER A 35 11.73 -14.66 -10.02
N ILE A 36 10.48 -14.19 -10.04
CA ILE A 36 9.78 -13.91 -11.29
C ILE A 36 9.99 -12.45 -11.66
N ILE A 37 11.11 -12.19 -12.34
CA ILE A 37 11.21 -11.11 -13.32
C ILE A 37 10.23 -11.49 -14.44
N SER A 38 8.96 -11.12 -14.31
CA SER A 38 7.94 -11.36 -15.34
C SER A 38 7.80 -10.11 -16.19
N ILE A 39 8.56 -10.14 -17.28
CA ILE A 39 8.59 -9.20 -18.38
C ILE A 39 7.18 -8.91 -18.90
N VAL A 40 6.74 -7.68 -18.65
CA VAL A 40 5.86 -6.79 -19.45
C VAL A 40 4.41 -7.23 -19.81
N ALA A 41 4.06 -8.52 -19.93
CA ALA A 41 2.77 -8.90 -20.55
C ALA A 41 1.57 -9.08 -19.58
N ASN A 42 1.76 -9.21 -18.27
CA ASN A 42 0.66 -9.52 -17.32
C ASN A 42 0.81 -8.82 -15.94
N ARG A 43 1.41 -7.61 -15.89
CA ARG A 43 1.65 -6.87 -14.63
C ARG A 43 0.43 -6.80 -13.70
N PRO A 44 -0.75 -6.30 -14.12
CA PRO A 44 -1.90 -6.19 -13.22
C PRO A 44 -2.40 -7.56 -12.74
N LYS A 45 -2.25 -8.62 -13.55
CA LYS A 45 -2.63 -9.98 -13.13
C LYS A 45 -1.68 -10.54 -12.07
N ASN A 46 -0.37 -10.36 -12.24
CA ASN A 46 0.63 -10.83 -11.29
C ASN A 46 0.51 -10.08 -9.95
N VAL A 47 0.31 -8.76 -10.01
CA VAL A 47 0.06 -7.92 -8.84
C VAL A 47 -1.23 -8.33 -8.15
N ARG A 48 -2.32 -8.52 -8.89
CA ARG A 48 -3.60 -9.01 -8.37
C ARG A 48 -3.44 -10.33 -7.62
N THR A 49 -2.88 -11.36 -8.26
CA THR A 49 -2.72 -12.67 -7.64
C THR A 49 -1.85 -12.60 -6.38
N SER A 50 -0.77 -11.82 -6.43
CA SER A 50 0.12 -11.65 -5.27
C SER A 50 -0.55 -10.89 -4.13
N LEU A 51 -1.31 -9.83 -4.43
CA LEU A 51 -2.06 -9.08 -3.42
C LEU A 51 -3.22 -9.89 -2.84
N THR A 52 -3.97 -10.64 -3.66
CA THR A 52 -5.03 -11.54 -3.18
C THR A 52 -4.48 -12.62 -2.26
N ALA A 53 -3.28 -13.13 -2.54
CA ALA A 53 -2.61 -14.09 -1.66
C ALA A 53 -2.06 -13.43 -0.38
N ALA A 54 -1.51 -12.22 -0.49
CA ALA A 54 -0.95 -11.48 0.64
C ALA A 54 -2.02 -10.96 1.62
N ILE A 55 -3.19 -10.55 1.11
CA ILE A 55 -4.32 -10.04 1.92
C ILE A 55 -5.16 -11.23 2.42
N CYS A 56 -4.50 -12.13 3.14
CA CYS A 56 -5.11 -13.19 3.94
C CYS A 56 -4.84 -12.89 5.42
N LEU A 57 -5.38 -11.78 5.89
CA LEU A 57 -5.10 -11.24 7.22
C LEU A 57 -6.03 -11.85 8.27
N GLU A 58 -5.48 -12.11 9.45
CA GLU A 58 -6.24 -12.55 10.63
C GLU A 58 -6.02 -11.58 11.79
N ASP A 59 -7.01 -11.48 12.67
CA ASP A 59 -6.86 -10.71 13.90
C ASP A 59 -5.79 -11.36 14.80
N PHE A 60 -4.78 -10.60 15.19
CA PHE A 60 -3.65 -11.09 15.98
C PHE A 60 -3.29 -10.10 17.08
N SER A 61 -3.31 -10.57 18.33
CA SER A 61 -2.93 -9.77 19.49
C SER A 61 -1.40 -9.67 19.59
N SER A 62 -0.90 -8.48 19.91
CA SER A 62 0.53 -8.23 20.02
C SER A 62 1.15 -9.07 21.13
N GLN A 63 2.29 -9.70 20.84
CA GLN A 63 3.05 -10.49 21.82
C GLN A 63 3.97 -9.64 22.70
N LEU A 64 4.29 -8.40 22.28
CA LEU A 64 5.18 -7.51 23.03
C LEU A 64 4.45 -6.70 24.10
N VAL A 65 3.22 -6.30 23.81
CA VAL A 65 2.43 -5.44 24.70
C VAL A 65 1.06 -6.07 24.91
N GLU A 66 0.78 -6.42 26.15
CA GLU A 66 -0.49 -7.04 26.54
C GLU A 66 -1.68 -6.16 26.14
N ARG A 67 -2.73 -6.75 25.57
CA ARG A 67 -4.00 -6.08 25.19
C ARG A 67 -3.87 -5.01 24.12
N HIS A 68 -2.76 -4.99 23.38
CA HIS A 68 -2.62 -4.15 22.20
C HIS A 68 -2.74 -4.98 20.92
N ASN A 69 -3.36 -4.41 19.90
CA ASN A 69 -3.30 -4.90 18.54
C ASN A 69 -2.59 -3.84 17.70
N ARG A 70 -1.43 -4.21 17.14
CA ARG A 70 -0.62 -3.34 16.31
C ARG A 70 -0.34 -4.08 14.99
N PRO A 71 -0.23 -3.35 13.87
CA PRO A 71 0.19 -3.96 12.62
C PRO A 71 1.61 -4.51 12.79
N GLU A 72 1.77 -5.84 12.80
CA GLU A 72 3.05 -6.49 13.07
C GLU A 72 4.12 -6.12 12.03
N ILE A 73 3.72 -5.74 10.80
CA ILE A 73 4.64 -5.29 9.76
C ILE A 73 5.32 -3.93 10.04
N GLU A 74 4.77 -3.13 10.96
CA GLU A 74 5.34 -1.85 11.40
C GLU A 74 6.07 -1.95 12.75
N VAL A 75 5.99 -3.10 13.42
CA VAL A 75 6.72 -3.36 14.66
C VAL A 75 8.14 -3.80 14.31
N ASP A 76 9.13 -3.40 15.11
CA ASP A 76 10.53 -3.76 14.85
C ASP A 76 10.72 -5.28 14.76
N ASN A 77 11.20 -5.74 13.60
CA ASN A 77 11.38 -7.15 13.24
C ASN A 77 12.32 -7.94 14.17
N SER A 78 13.01 -7.27 15.10
CA SER A 78 13.95 -7.89 16.03
C SER A 78 13.27 -8.83 17.04
N HIS A 79 11.97 -8.66 17.27
CA HIS A 79 11.29 -9.37 18.35
C HIS A 79 10.55 -10.62 17.89
N ASN A 80 9.78 -10.55 16.80
CA ASN A 80 8.91 -11.66 16.35
C ASN A 80 9.01 -11.89 14.82
N PRO A 81 10.16 -12.35 14.30
CA PRO A 81 10.34 -12.57 12.85
C PRO A 81 9.39 -13.63 12.28
N GLU A 82 8.85 -14.53 13.10
CA GLU A 82 7.91 -15.59 12.70
C GLU A 82 6.52 -15.08 12.26
N LEU A 83 6.19 -13.83 12.62
CA LEU A 83 4.94 -13.19 12.22
C LEU A 83 5.06 -12.51 10.84
N LEU A 84 6.27 -12.40 10.33
CA LEU A 84 6.57 -11.78 9.04
C LEU A 84 6.67 -12.87 7.98
N LEU A 85 6.07 -12.58 6.83
CA LEU A 85 6.10 -13.46 5.68
C LEU A 85 7.15 -12.95 4.69
N ASN A 86 7.57 -13.82 3.76
CA ASN A 86 8.60 -13.45 2.79
C ASN A 86 8.14 -12.27 1.92
N PRO A 87 8.91 -11.17 1.87
CA PRO A 87 8.61 -10.06 0.99
C PRO A 87 8.68 -10.47 -0.48
N VAL A 88 7.74 -9.98 -1.28
CA VAL A 88 7.69 -10.21 -2.73
C VAL A 88 7.88 -8.88 -3.43
N THR A 89 8.87 -8.82 -4.32
CA THR A 89 9.08 -7.65 -5.19
C THR A 89 8.67 -7.99 -6.62
N ILE A 90 7.75 -7.20 -7.18
CA ILE A 90 7.31 -7.28 -8.57
C ILE A 90 7.86 -6.05 -9.27
N ALA A 91 8.88 -6.22 -10.10
CA ALA A 91 9.50 -5.15 -10.86
C ALA A 91 9.21 -5.31 -12.36
N ARG A 92 8.86 -4.20 -13.01
CA ARG A 92 8.84 -4.12 -14.48
C ARG A 92 10.22 -3.74 -15.00
N ASN A 93 10.81 -2.72 -14.37
CA ASN A 93 12.13 -2.16 -14.63
C ASN A 93 12.80 -1.81 -13.29
N GLU A 94 14.07 -1.41 -13.30
CA GLU A 94 14.77 -0.96 -12.09
C GLU A 94 14.09 0.23 -11.40
N HIS A 95 13.42 1.07 -12.19
CA HIS A 95 12.73 2.29 -11.75
C HIS A 95 11.20 2.14 -11.60
N GLU A 96 10.65 0.96 -11.85
CA GLU A 96 9.21 0.69 -11.68
C GLU A 96 9.04 -0.65 -10.98
N LYS A 97 8.78 -0.60 -9.67
CA LYS A 97 8.71 -1.79 -8.82
C LYS A 97 7.70 -1.62 -7.69
N ILE A 98 7.14 -2.75 -7.27
CA ILE A 98 6.22 -2.86 -6.16
C ILE A 98 6.83 -3.84 -5.17
N LEU A 99 6.84 -3.48 -3.91
CA LEU A 99 7.23 -4.33 -2.81
C LEU A 99 6.00 -4.64 -1.97
N ILE A 100 5.73 -5.93 -1.80
CA ILE A 100 4.65 -6.45 -0.96
C ILE A 100 5.32 -7.14 0.22
N GLU A 101 5.06 -6.65 1.42
CA GLU A 101 5.58 -7.19 2.67
C GLU A 101 4.38 -7.67 3.50
N PRO A 102 4.06 -8.97 3.46
CA PRO A 102 2.95 -9.52 4.21
C PRO A 102 3.38 -9.89 5.65
N SER A 103 2.42 -9.83 6.57
CA SER A 103 2.51 -10.37 7.93
C SER A 103 1.18 -11.05 8.30
N VAL A 104 1.07 -11.58 9.51
CA VAL A 104 -0.15 -12.27 9.97
C VAL A 104 -1.39 -11.36 9.99
N ASN A 105 -1.27 -10.13 10.51
CA ASN A 105 -2.41 -9.22 10.70
C ASN A 105 -2.37 -7.95 9.84
N SER A 106 -1.31 -7.75 9.07
CA SER A 106 -1.14 -6.57 8.22
C SER A 106 -0.30 -6.83 6.98
N VAL A 107 -0.56 -6.06 5.91
CA VAL A 107 0.25 -6.07 4.69
C VAL A 107 0.71 -4.65 4.41
N ARG A 108 2.00 -4.49 4.10
CA ARG A 108 2.54 -3.26 3.55
C ARG A 108 2.77 -3.40 2.06
N VAL A 109 2.25 -2.46 1.28
CA VAL A 109 2.43 -2.42 -0.17
C VAL A 109 3.10 -1.11 -0.53
N SER A 110 4.33 -1.17 -1.02
CA SER A 110 5.11 0.01 -1.39
C SER A 110 5.32 0.06 -2.90
N ILE A 111 5.05 1.20 -3.51
CA ILE A 111 5.08 1.38 -4.96
C ILE A 111 6.12 2.44 -5.30
N CYS A 112 6.96 2.10 -6.28
CA CYS A 112 7.88 3.01 -6.93
C CYS A 112 7.32 3.35 -8.31
N ILE A 113 7.05 4.63 -8.52
CA ILE A 113 6.42 5.17 -9.71
C ILE A 113 7.52 5.49 -10.72
N LYS A 114 7.27 5.21 -12.00
CA LYS A 114 8.22 5.51 -13.07
C LYS A 114 8.47 7.03 -13.14
N GLN A 115 9.74 7.42 -13.18
CA GLN A 115 10.17 8.81 -13.34
C GLN A 115 11.15 8.89 -14.51
N ALA A 116 10.73 9.46 -15.64
CA ALA A 116 11.57 9.57 -16.84
C ALA A 116 12.44 10.83 -16.85
N ASP A 117 11.95 11.94 -16.30
CA ASP A 117 12.58 13.25 -16.32
C ASP A 117 12.54 13.93 -14.94
N GLU A 118 13.36 14.98 -14.74
CA GLU A 118 13.35 15.80 -13.51
C GLU A 118 11.98 16.41 -13.20
N ILE A 119 11.23 16.81 -14.24
CA ILE A 119 9.87 17.33 -14.09
C ILE A 119 8.95 16.27 -13.50
N GLU A 120 9.02 15.03 -13.97
CA GLU A 120 8.21 13.93 -13.44
C GLU A 120 8.59 13.60 -12.00
N HIS A 121 9.88 13.63 -11.65
CA HIS A 121 10.32 13.46 -10.27
C HIS A 121 9.70 14.52 -9.33
N ILE A 122 9.64 15.79 -9.75
CA ILE A 122 8.99 16.86 -8.97
C ILE A 122 7.47 16.64 -8.90
N LEU A 123 6.83 16.28 -10.02
CA LEU A 123 5.39 16.02 -10.07
C LEU A 123 4.98 14.86 -9.17
N VAL A 124 5.67 13.72 -9.25
CA VAL A 124 5.43 12.55 -8.39
C VAL A 124 5.59 12.92 -6.92
N ARG A 125 6.66 13.65 -6.56
CA ARG A 125 6.87 14.12 -5.20
C ARG A 125 5.74 15.03 -4.71
N GLN A 126 5.26 15.94 -5.56
CA GLN A 126 4.17 16.85 -5.20
C GLN A 126 2.85 16.09 -5.03
N PHE A 127 2.55 15.20 -5.97
CA PHE A 127 1.34 14.39 -5.98
C PHE A 127 1.25 13.44 -4.78
N THR A 128 2.33 12.70 -4.50
CA THR A 128 2.39 11.80 -3.33
C THR A 128 2.32 12.56 -2.01
N ARG A 129 2.96 13.74 -1.91
CA ARG A 129 2.84 14.60 -0.72
C ARG A 129 1.40 15.08 -0.51
N PHE A 130 0.70 15.42 -1.59
CA PHE A 130 -0.70 15.83 -1.53
C PHE A 130 -1.62 14.70 -1.06
N LEU A 131 -1.41 13.47 -1.55
CA LEU A 131 -2.17 12.30 -1.12
C LEU A 131 -1.91 11.97 0.35
N THR A 132 -0.64 11.96 0.78
CA THR A 132 -0.26 11.62 2.16
C THR A 132 -0.76 12.64 3.19
N GLN A 133 -0.90 13.91 2.82
CA GLN A 133 -1.54 14.93 3.65
C GLN A 133 -3.02 14.65 3.94
N ARG A 134 -3.66 13.81 3.12
CA ARG A 134 -5.09 13.43 3.26
C ARG A 134 -5.27 11.97 3.67
N ALA A 135 -4.21 11.33 4.17
CA ALA A 135 -4.24 9.95 4.63
C ALA A 135 -5.27 9.69 5.75
N GLU A 136 -5.77 10.71 6.45
CA GLU A 136 -6.85 10.53 7.44
C GLU A 136 -8.19 10.17 6.79
N SER A 137 -8.47 10.70 5.61
CA SER A 137 -9.66 10.33 4.82
C SER A 137 -9.43 9.06 4.01
N PHE A 138 -8.16 8.72 3.76
CA PHE A 138 -7.73 7.56 2.98
C PHE A 138 -7.10 6.52 3.91
N PHE A 139 -7.96 5.74 4.56
CA PHE A 139 -7.64 4.89 5.72
C PHE A 139 -6.53 3.85 5.49
N ILE A 140 -6.25 3.42 4.25
CA ILE A 140 -5.15 2.48 3.94
C ILE A 140 -3.82 3.15 3.58
N LEU A 141 -3.75 4.48 3.45
CA LEU A 141 -2.52 5.17 3.03
C LEU A 141 -1.59 5.40 4.22
N ARG A 142 -0.32 5.01 4.05
CA ARG A 142 0.72 5.30 5.04
C ARG A 142 1.16 6.76 4.89
N ARG A 143 1.19 7.51 5.99
CA ARG A 143 1.58 8.95 6.01
C ARG A 143 2.99 9.21 5.51
N VAL A 144 3.89 8.26 5.74
CA VAL A 144 5.27 8.29 5.28
C VAL A 144 5.48 7.05 4.41
N PRO A 145 6.07 7.13 3.22
CA PRO A 145 6.40 5.94 2.44
C PRO A 145 7.60 5.19 3.03
N VAL A 146 7.80 3.94 2.61
CA VAL A 146 9.03 3.19 2.88
C VAL A 146 10.21 3.85 2.15
N LYS A 147 11.39 3.81 2.76
CA LYS A 147 12.61 4.39 2.15
C LYS A 147 12.86 3.77 0.77
N GLY A 148 13.07 4.62 -0.24
CA GLY A 148 13.29 4.17 -1.63
C GLY A 148 12.02 3.85 -2.41
N TYR A 149 10.84 4.19 -1.87
CA TYR A 149 9.54 4.09 -2.55
C TYR A 149 8.81 5.44 -2.45
N ASP A 150 7.90 5.70 -3.38
CA ASP A 150 7.21 6.99 -3.48
C ASP A 150 5.93 7.01 -2.63
N ILE A 151 5.22 5.88 -2.57
CA ILE A 151 3.98 5.73 -1.82
C ILE A 151 3.91 4.34 -1.17
N SER A 152 3.31 4.27 0.02
CA SER A 152 3.09 3.01 0.72
C SER A 152 1.67 2.95 1.26
N PHE A 153 1.05 1.78 1.12
CA PHE A 153 -0.21 1.43 1.75
C PHE A 153 0.05 0.49 2.93
N LEU A 154 -0.75 0.67 3.98
CA LEU A 154 -0.79 -0.21 5.15
C LEU A 154 -2.21 -0.76 5.28
N ILE A 155 -2.35 -2.05 5.03
CA ILE A 155 -3.62 -2.76 5.13
C ILE A 155 -3.57 -3.60 6.41
N THR A 156 -4.59 -3.51 7.25
CA THR A 156 -4.71 -4.24 8.51
C THR A 156 -5.92 -5.16 8.47
N ASN A 157 -6.02 -6.09 9.42
CA ASN A 157 -7.18 -6.96 9.57
C ASN A 157 -8.50 -6.16 9.72
N PHE A 158 -8.45 -5.01 10.41
CA PHE A 158 -9.61 -4.12 10.54
C PHE A 158 -10.14 -3.62 9.19
N HIS A 159 -9.26 -3.37 8.21
CA HIS A 159 -9.69 -2.96 6.88
C HIS A 159 -10.38 -4.12 6.14
N THR A 160 -9.88 -5.35 6.29
CA THR A 160 -10.50 -6.54 5.67
C THR A 160 -11.81 -6.97 6.35
N GLU A 161 -12.03 -6.56 7.60
CA GLU A 161 -13.30 -6.76 8.30
C GLU A 161 -14.38 -5.78 7.84
N GLN A 162 -13.99 -4.54 7.52
CA GLN A 162 -14.92 -3.48 7.09
C GLN A 162 -15.18 -3.47 5.57
N MET A 163 -14.22 -3.93 4.77
CA MET A 163 -14.29 -3.91 3.31
C MET A 163 -13.96 -5.27 2.70
N LEU A 164 -14.57 -5.55 1.55
CA LEU A 164 -14.25 -6.75 0.79
C LEU A 164 -12.82 -6.70 0.28
N LYS A 165 -12.04 -7.75 0.56
CA LYS A 165 -10.64 -7.86 0.13
C LYS A 165 -10.46 -7.66 -1.38
N ASP A 166 -11.38 -8.15 -2.20
CA ASP A 166 -11.29 -8.04 -3.66
C ASP A 166 -11.42 -6.58 -4.10
N LYS A 167 -12.21 -5.78 -3.38
CA LYS A 167 -12.33 -4.33 -3.62
C LYS A 167 -11.08 -3.57 -3.23
N LEU A 168 -10.40 -3.98 -2.15
CA LEU A 168 -9.10 -3.41 -1.79
C LEU A 168 -8.03 -3.72 -2.85
N VAL A 169 -8.02 -4.95 -3.37
CA VAL A 169 -7.12 -5.35 -4.46
C VAL A 169 -7.41 -4.58 -5.74
N ASP A 170 -8.68 -4.48 -6.14
CA ASP A 170 -9.12 -3.69 -7.30
C ASP A 170 -8.68 -2.23 -7.15
N PHE A 171 -8.91 -1.65 -5.98
CA PHE A 171 -8.55 -0.29 -5.66
C PHE A 171 -7.05 -0.01 -5.83
N ILE A 172 -6.18 -0.90 -5.34
CA ILE A 172 -4.72 -0.72 -5.48
C ILE A 172 -4.29 -0.81 -6.94
N ILE A 173 -4.88 -1.72 -7.72
CA ILE A 173 -4.57 -1.87 -9.14
C ILE A 173 -5.02 -0.64 -9.93
N GLU A 174 -6.25 -0.16 -9.67
CA GLU A 174 -6.80 1.04 -10.28
C GLU A 174 -5.97 2.26 -9.93
N PHE A 175 -5.64 2.45 -8.65
CA PHE A 175 -4.75 3.52 -8.18
C PHE A 175 -3.43 3.54 -8.95
N MET A 176 -2.80 2.37 -9.13
CA MET A 176 -1.55 2.27 -9.88
C MET A 176 -1.69 2.69 -11.35
N GLU A 177 -2.82 2.43 -11.99
CA GLU A 177 -3.08 2.84 -13.37
C GLU A 177 -3.45 4.32 -13.49
N GLU A 178 -4.18 4.85 -12.51
CA GLU A 178 -4.59 6.26 -12.46
C GLU A 178 -3.41 7.19 -12.20
N VAL A 179 -2.49 6.82 -11.30
CA VAL A 179 -1.32 7.65 -11.00
C VAL A 179 -0.47 7.89 -12.26
N ASP A 180 -0.19 6.85 -13.05
CA ASP A 180 0.60 6.99 -14.27
C ASP A 180 -0.07 7.94 -15.30
N LYS A 181 -1.41 7.90 -15.39
CA LYS A 181 -2.19 8.80 -16.25
C LYS A 181 -2.16 10.23 -15.72
N GLU A 182 -2.41 10.42 -14.42
CA GLU A 182 -2.43 11.73 -13.77
C GLU A 182 -1.09 12.45 -13.87
N ILE A 183 0.04 11.76 -13.65
CA ILE A 183 1.38 12.36 -13.84
C ILE A 183 1.58 12.80 -15.29
N SER A 184 1.14 11.99 -16.25
CA SER A 184 1.25 12.30 -17.68
C SER A 184 0.40 13.52 -18.07
N GLU A 185 -0.83 13.60 -17.55
CA GLU A 185 -1.73 14.74 -17.77
C GLU A 185 -1.19 16.03 -17.14
N MET A 186 -0.70 15.97 -15.90
CA MET A 186 -0.06 17.12 -15.25
C MET A 186 1.14 17.64 -16.04
N LYS A 187 1.97 16.75 -16.59
CA LYS A 187 3.12 17.11 -17.43
C LYS A 187 2.67 17.84 -18.70
N LEU A 188 1.66 17.31 -19.39
CA LEU A 188 1.10 17.94 -20.60
C LEU A 188 0.52 19.32 -20.28
N PHE A 189 -0.19 19.45 -19.17
CA PHE A 189 -0.77 20.72 -18.72
C PHE A 189 0.29 21.77 -18.37
N LEU A 190 1.37 21.36 -17.71
CA LEU A 190 2.52 22.24 -17.44
C LEU A 190 3.16 22.76 -18.72
N ASN A 191 3.41 21.87 -19.69
CA ASN A 191 4.01 22.25 -20.97
C ASN A 191 3.11 23.20 -21.78
N ALA A 192 1.81 22.92 -21.83
CA ALA A 192 0.84 23.78 -22.48
C ALA A 192 0.80 25.18 -21.83
N ARG A 193 0.80 25.25 -20.50
CA ARG A 193 0.84 26.53 -19.78
C ARG A 193 2.14 27.30 -20.00
N ALA A 194 3.28 26.63 -19.95
CA ALA A 194 4.57 27.26 -20.20
C ALA A 194 4.62 27.90 -21.59
N ARG A 195 4.05 27.24 -22.60
CA ARG A 195 3.93 27.78 -23.96
C ARG A 195 3.06 29.03 -24.00
N VAL A 196 1.86 28.99 -23.43
CA VAL A 196 0.95 30.15 -23.40
C VAL A 196 1.60 31.35 -22.70
N ILE A 197 2.32 31.11 -21.60
CA ILE A 197 3.04 32.16 -20.87
C ILE A 197 4.16 32.74 -21.73
N ALA A 198 4.91 31.91 -22.45
CA ALA A 198 5.98 32.38 -23.34
C ALA A 198 5.43 33.22 -24.51
N GLU A 199 4.35 32.77 -25.15
CA GLU A 199 3.68 33.52 -26.23
C GLU A 199 3.15 34.87 -25.74
N ALA A 200 2.47 34.90 -24.58
CA ALA A 200 1.96 36.13 -23.98
C ALA A 200 3.08 37.10 -23.54
N TYR A 201 4.22 36.57 -23.08
CA TYR A 201 5.37 37.39 -22.68
C TYR A 201 6.05 38.04 -23.89
N LEU A 202 6.09 37.36 -25.04
CA LEU A 202 6.74 37.87 -26.26
C LEU A 202 5.85 38.80 -27.08
N THR A 203 4.51 38.69 -26.97
CA THR A 203 3.54 39.50 -27.73
C THR A 203 3.80 41.03 -27.68
N PRO A 204 4.21 41.64 -26.55
CA PRO A 204 4.49 43.08 -26.50
C PRO A 204 5.80 43.52 -27.18
N PHE A 205 6.65 42.57 -27.59
CA PHE A 205 7.96 42.84 -28.19
C PHE A 205 8.00 42.63 -29.71
N ASP A 206 6.89 42.14 -30.29
CA ASP A 206 6.63 42.09 -31.74
C ASP A 206 5.96 43.38 -32.22
#